data_AF-A0AAF0YZS3-F1
#
_entry.id   AF-A0AAF0YZS3-F1
#
_cell.length_a   1.000
_cell.length_b   1.000
_cell.length_c   1.000
_cell.angle_alpha   90.00
_cell.angle_beta   90.00
_cell.angle_gamma   90.00
#
_symmetry.space_group_name_H-M   'P 1'
#
loop_
_entity.id
_entity.type
_entity.pdbx_description
1 polymer ?
#
loop_
_entity_poly.entity_id
_entity_poly.type
_entity_poly.pdbx_seq_one_letter_code
_entity_poly.pdbx_strand_id
1 'polypeptide(L)'
;DEKLVRKVEGLEASGSSYICTLCDATRLEASQNLTLHSITRSHAENLERYEMWRSNPYHEAVDELRRRVKGVSAKPFIETVPSMDALHCDIGNAAEFYKLFQLEIGEGYNNSTATKEERKRWQSALDKHLRKKMKLKPMTRMNGNFARKLMSRETVDAVCELIKCEERREALRELMDLYLKM
;
A
#
# COMPACT_ATOMS: atom_id res chain seq x y z
N ASP A 1 -6.41 10.42 7.64
CA ASP A 1 -6.06 9.36 6.68
C ASP A 1 -5.46 9.99 5.41
N GLU A 2 -4.79 9.19 4.58
CA GLU A 2 -4.15 9.68 3.35
C GLU A 2 -5.15 10.32 2.38
N LYS A 3 -6.38 9.78 2.31
CA LYS A 3 -7.43 10.28 1.43
C LYS A 3 -7.80 11.73 1.75
N LEU A 4 -7.95 12.06 3.04
CA LEU A 4 -8.23 13.43 3.47
C LEU A 4 -7.04 14.35 3.19
N VAL A 5 -5.82 13.93 3.53
CA VAL A 5 -4.59 14.70 3.28
C VAL A 5 -4.48 15.08 1.81
N ARG A 6 -4.62 14.12 0.89
CA ARG A 6 -4.58 14.39 -0.55
C ARG A 6 -5.61 15.42 -0.99
N LYS A 7 -6.84 15.33 -0.46
CA LYS A 7 -7.92 16.26 -0.80
C LYS A 7 -7.63 17.69 -0.32
N VAL A 8 -7.14 17.86 0.90
CA VAL A 8 -6.95 19.19 1.50
C VAL A 8 -5.65 19.87 1.07
N GLU A 9 -4.64 19.07 0.71
CA GLU A 9 -3.34 19.51 0.16
C GLU A 9 -3.31 19.58 -1.37
N GLY A 10 -4.45 19.42 -2.05
CA GLY A 10 -4.55 19.61 -3.50
C GLY A 10 -3.86 18.55 -4.36
N LEU A 11 -3.58 17.38 -3.79
CA LEU A 11 -2.94 16.25 -4.47
C LEU A 11 -3.99 15.41 -5.21
N GLU A 12 -3.57 14.75 -6.30
CA GLU A 12 -4.35 13.69 -6.92
C GLU A 12 -4.71 12.57 -5.93
N ALA A 13 -5.83 11.88 -6.19
CA ALA A 13 -6.32 10.78 -5.36
C ALA A 13 -5.33 9.59 -5.27
N SER A 14 -5.51 8.71 -4.27
CA SER A 14 -4.61 7.58 -3.98
C SER A 14 -4.41 6.57 -5.14
N GLY A 15 -5.25 6.61 -6.18
CA GLY A 15 -5.05 5.83 -7.41
C GLY A 15 -3.98 6.39 -8.36
N SER A 16 -3.43 7.57 -8.07
CA SER A 16 -2.43 8.24 -8.91
C SER A 16 -1.13 7.45 -9.10
N SER A 17 -0.38 7.81 -10.13
CA SER A 17 1.03 7.45 -10.27
C SER A 17 1.90 8.09 -9.19
N TYR A 18 1.51 9.22 -8.60
CA TYR A 18 2.22 9.88 -7.49
C TYR A 18 1.70 9.35 -6.14
N ILE A 19 2.41 8.36 -5.60
CA ILE A 19 1.91 7.53 -4.50
C ILE A 19 2.18 8.10 -3.11
N CYS A 20 3.20 8.95 -2.96
CA CYS A 20 3.56 9.51 -1.66
C CYS A 20 2.88 10.86 -1.45
N THR A 21 2.52 11.20 -0.21
CA THR A 21 2.13 12.57 0.18
C THR A 21 3.31 13.41 0.66
N LEU A 22 4.49 12.79 0.85
CA LEU A 22 5.69 13.38 1.45
C LEU A 22 6.80 13.66 0.44
N CYS A 23 6.87 12.90 -0.65
CA CYS A 23 7.87 13.04 -1.71
C CYS A 23 7.24 12.95 -3.10
N ASP A 24 8.05 13.16 -4.14
CA ASP A 24 7.60 13.22 -5.53
C ASP A 24 7.72 11.92 -6.33
N ALA A 25 8.12 10.84 -5.66
CA ALA A 25 8.31 9.55 -6.31
C ALA A 25 7.01 9.06 -6.94
N THR A 26 7.14 8.61 -8.19
CA THR A 26 6.10 7.85 -8.87
C THR A 26 6.09 6.40 -8.39
N ARG A 27 4.99 5.68 -8.68
CA ARG A 27 4.85 4.25 -8.36
C ARG A 27 5.99 3.41 -8.92
N LEU A 28 6.43 3.70 -10.15
CA LEU A 28 7.51 2.97 -10.80
C LEU A 28 8.85 3.25 -10.13
N GLU A 29 9.17 4.53 -9.90
CA GLU A 29 10.40 4.93 -9.22
C GLU A 29 10.48 4.33 -7.81
N ALA A 30 9.38 4.38 -7.06
CA ALA A 30 9.31 3.80 -5.72
C ALA A 30 9.39 2.26 -5.72
N SER A 31 9.01 1.58 -6.81
CA SER A 31 9.21 0.14 -6.94
C SER A 31 10.66 -0.26 -7.28
N GLN A 32 11.43 0.66 -7.87
CA GLN A 32 12.83 0.46 -8.23
C GLN A 32 13.77 0.87 -7.09
N ASN A 33 13.43 1.94 -6.37
CA ASN A 33 14.12 2.41 -5.18
C ASN A 33 13.13 2.39 -4.01
N LEU A 34 13.26 1.42 -3.10
CA LEU A 34 12.28 1.20 -2.04
C LEU A 34 12.49 2.12 -0.82
N THR A 35 13.74 2.47 -0.50
CA THR A 35 14.10 3.05 0.82
C THR A 35 14.73 4.44 0.75
N LEU A 36 15.39 4.79 -0.36
CA LEU A 36 16.17 6.03 -0.45
C LEU A 36 15.32 7.18 -0.96
N HIS A 37 14.52 7.77 -0.07
CA HIS A 37 13.73 8.97 -0.34
C HIS A 37 13.85 9.98 0.81
N SER A 38 13.62 11.25 0.51
CA SER A 38 13.53 12.33 1.48
C SER A 38 12.16 12.99 1.42
N ILE A 39 11.74 13.62 2.53
CA ILE A 39 10.55 14.47 2.54
C ILE A 39 10.88 15.74 1.74
N THR A 40 10.11 15.98 0.68
CA THR A 40 10.25 17.18 -0.16
C THR A 40 9.01 18.05 -0.14
N ARG A 41 7.83 17.44 -0.02
CA ARG A 41 6.55 18.17 -0.09
C ARG A 41 6.27 18.96 1.18
N SER A 42 5.72 20.15 0.97
CA SER A 42 5.20 21.02 2.02
C SER A 42 3.97 21.76 1.53
N HIS A 43 3.19 22.33 2.45
CA HIS A 43 2.02 23.12 2.11
C HIS A 43 2.36 24.33 1.21
N ALA A 44 3.45 25.03 1.52
CA ALA A 44 3.95 26.15 0.72
C ALA A 44 4.32 25.72 -0.70
N GLU A 45 5.05 24.61 -0.85
CA GLU A 45 5.42 24.09 -2.16
C GLU A 45 4.18 23.66 -2.97
N ASN A 46 3.18 23.04 -2.34
CA ASN A 46 1.94 22.68 -3.02
C ASN A 46 1.18 23.92 -3.54
N LEU A 47 1.18 25.03 -2.79
CA LEU A 47 0.58 26.29 -3.26
C LEU A 47 1.29 26.83 -4.51
N GLU A 48 2.63 26.83 -4.51
CA GLU A 48 3.44 27.25 -5.67
C GLU A 48 3.19 26.36 -6.89
N ARG A 49 3.18 25.04 -6.69
CA ARG A 49 2.87 24.06 -7.74
C ARG A 49 1.46 24.24 -8.29
N TYR A 50 0.49 24.59 -7.45
CA TYR A 50 -0.86 24.89 -7.90
C TYR A 50 -0.92 26.17 -8.75
N GLU A 51 -0.23 27.25 -8.37
CA GLU A 51 -0.19 28.45 -9.22
C GLU A 51 0.50 28.18 -10.55
N MET A 52 1.54 27.33 -10.57
CA MET A 52 2.16 26.84 -11.80
C MET A 52 1.19 26.02 -12.66
N TRP A 53 0.42 25.12 -12.06
CA TRP A 53 -0.62 24.33 -12.73
C TRP A 53 -1.70 25.24 -13.36
N ARG A 54 -2.20 26.23 -12.61
CA ARG A 54 -3.28 27.11 -13.05
C ARG A 54 -2.85 28.10 -14.12
N SER A 55 -1.64 28.64 -14.02
CA SER A 55 -1.14 29.67 -14.95
C SER A 55 -0.48 29.08 -16.20
N ASN A 56 0.06 27.85 -16.13
CA ASN A 56 0.81 27.18 -17.19
C ASN A 56 1.76 28.15 -17.95
N PRO A 57 2.75 28.75 -17.26
CA PRO A 57 3.57 29.83 -17.82
C PRO A 57 4.47 29.36 -18.97
N TYR A 58 4.71 28.05 -19.06
CA TYR A 58 5.54 27.43 -20.10
C TYR A 58 4.73 26.88 -21.27
N HIS A 59 3.40 27.05 -21.27
CA HIS A 59 2.49 26.53 -22.30
C HIS A 59 2.68 25.02 -22.57
N GLU A 60 2.94 24.25 -21.52
CA GLU A 60 3.17 22.81 -21.60
C GLU A 60 1.87 22.05 -21.89
N ALA A 61 1.99 20.90 -22.53
CA ALA A 61 0.89 19.96 -22.66
C ALA A 61 0.49 19.42 -21.27
N VAL A 62 -0.76 18.95 -21.13
CA VAL A 62 -1.32 18.54 -19.83
C VAL A 62 -0.47 17.50 -19.10
N ASP A 63 0.07 16.51 -19.81
CA ASP A 63 0.91 15.45 -19.21
C ASP A 63 2.28 15.96 -18.77
N GLU A 64 2.85 16.92 -19.50
CA GLU A 64 4.12 17.57 -19.16
C GLU A 64 3.94 18.48 -17.95
N LEU A 65 2.88 19.28 -17.94
CA LEU A 65 2.53 20.15 -16.82
C LEU A 65 2.26 19.32 -15.56
N ARG A 66 1.48 18.23 -15.67
CA ARG A 66 1.24 17.27 -14.58
C ARG A 66 2.55 16.68 -14.05
N ARG A 67 3.51 16.39 -14.93
CA ARG A 67 4.85 15.91 -14.56
C ARG A 67 5.69 16.96 -13.84
N ARG A 68 5.54 18.23 -14.23
CA ARG A 68 6.21 19.37 -13.60
C ARG A 68 5.68 19.61 -12.19
N VAL A 69 4.36 19.65 -12.01
CA VAL A 69 3.71 19.92 -10.71
C VAL A 69 3.52 18.69 -9.82
N LYS A 70 4.03 17.52 -10.26
CA LYS A 70 4.02 16.25 -9.52
C LYS A 70 2.64 15.82 -9.01
N GLY A 71 1.61 16.09 -9.80
CA GLY A 71 0.22 15.73 -9.48
C GLY A 71 -0.50 16.67 -8.51
N VAL A 72 0.02 17.88 -8.27
CA VAL A 72 -0.75 18.96 -7.61
C VAL A 72 -1.65 19.63 -8.66
N SER A 73 -2.96 19.40 -8.59
CA SER A 73 -3.92 19.89 -9.60
C SER A 73 -5.13 20.61 -9.01
N ALA A 74 -5.18 20.74 -7.68
CA ALA A 74 -6.18 21.51 -6.96
C ALA A 74 -5.49 22.44 -5.94
N LYS A 75 -6.17 23.52 -5.55
CA LYS A 75 -5.63 24.48 -4.60
C LYS A 75 -5.60 23.89 -3.19
N PRO A 76 -4.43 23.77 -2.53
CA PRO A 76 -4.36 23.46 -1.10
C PRO A 76 -5.11 24.50 -0.28
N PHE A 77 -5.77 24.08 0.79
CA PHE A 77 -6.53 25.01 1.65
C PHE A 77 -6.46 24.71 3.15
N ILE A 78 -5.84 23.59 3.55
CA ILE A 78 -5.48 23.31 4.95
C ILE A 78 -4.04 22.83 4.95
N GLU A 79 -3.20 23.50 5.75
CA GLU A 79 -1.85 23.04 6.02
C GLU A 79 -1.88 21.79 6.89
N THR A 80 -1.25 20.72 6.41
CA THR A 80 -1.05 19.47 7.11
C THR A 80 0.43 19.25 7.40
N VAL A 81 0.73 18.57 8.51
CA VAL A 81 2.10 18.18 8.82
C VAL A 81 2.47 16.94 7.99
N PRO A 82 3.59 16.95 7.25
CA PRO A 82 4.08 15.77 6.54
C PRO A 82 4.34 14.62 7.51
N SER A 83 3.45 13.63 7.53
CA SER A 83 3.49 12.49 8.45
C SER A 83 2.71 11.30 7.88
N MET A 84 2.75 10.17 8.59
CA MET A 84 1.99 8.96 8.27
C MET A 84 0.98 8.64 9.38
N ASP A 85 -0.21 8.22 8.98
CA ASP A 85 -1.26 7.76 9.88
C ASP A 85 -1.01 6.30 10.26
N ALA A 86 -0.53 6.07 11.48
CA ALA A 86 -0.12 4.75 11.96
C ALA A 86 -1.22 3.68 11.82
N LEU A 87 -2.47 4.02 12.17
CA LEU A 87 -3.58 3.05 12.12
C LEU A 87 -3.88 2.62 10.68
N HIS A 88 -3.91 3.57 9.74
CA HIS A 88 -4.16 3.25 8.35
C HIS A 88 -2.96 2.58 7.67
N CYS A 89 -1.73 2.88 8.13
CA CYS A 89 -0.52 2.17 7.73
C CYS A 89 -0.61 0.68 8.13
N ASP A 90 -0.93 0.38 9.39
CA ASP A 90 -1.09 -1.00 9.88
C ASP A 90 -2.17 -1.77 9.10
N ILE A 91 -3.32 -1.14 8.87
CA ILE A 91 -4.42 -1.74 8.11
C ILE A 91 -4.00 -2.01 6.66
N GLY A 92 -3.29 -1.06 6.04
CA GLY A 92 -2.77 -1.19 4.68
C GLY A 92 -1.77 -2.34 4.56
N ASN A 93 -0.76 -2.36 5.43
CA ASN A 93 0.25 -3.42 5.45
C ASN A 93 -0.39 -4.80 5.68
N ALA A 94 -1.30 -4.92 6.64
CA ALA A 94 -2.00 -6.18 6.89
C ALA A 94 -2.86 -6.62 5.69
N ALA A 95 -3.45 -5.71 4.94
CA ALA A 95 -4.18 -6.04 3.72
C ALA A 95 -3.25 -6.58 2.63
N GLU A 96 -2.06 -6.00 2.47
CA GLU A 96 -1.04 -6.49 1.53
C GLU A 96 -0.50 -7.86 1.95
N PHE A 97 -0.19 -8.09 3.23
CA PHE A 97 0.21 -9.40 3.74
C PHE A 97 -0.90 -10.45 3.58
N TYR A 98 -2.15 -10.08 3.87
CA TYR A 98 -3.29 -10.97 3.63
C TYR A 98 -3.41 -11.34 2.14
N LYS A 99 -3.15 -10.39 1.24
CA LYS A 99 -3.13 -10.66 -0.20
C LYS A 99 -1.97 -11.57 -0.60
N LEU A 100 -0.78 -11.34 -0.05
CA LEU A 100 0.40 -12.17 -0.23
C LEU A 100 0.11 -13.62 0.20
N PHE A 101 -0.45 -13.84 1.39
CA PHE A 101 -0.79 -15.19 1.86
C PHE A 101 -1.73 -15.93 0.90
N GLN A 102 -2.74 -15.26 0.34
CA GLN A 102 -3.61 -15.87 -0.68
C GLN A 102 -2.84 -16.31 -1.92
N LEU A 103 -1.89 -15.49 -2.37
CA LEU A 103 -1.09 -15.77 -3.57
C LEU A 103 -0.09 -16.89 -3.31
N GLU A 104 0.52 -16.96 -2.11
CA GLU A 104 1.44 -18.04 -1.75
C GLU A 104 0.73 -19.39 -1.63
N ILE A 105 -0.48 -19.44 -1.06
CA ILE A 105 -1.32 -20.65 -1.03
C ILE A 105 -1.64 -21.15 -2.45
N GLY A 106 -1.81 -20.22 -3.38
CA GLY A 106 -2.13 -20.50 -4.78
C GLY A 106 -0.94 -20.72 -5.70
N GLU A 107 0.29 -20.60 -5.19
CA GLU A 107 1.51 -20.51 -5.99
C GLU A 107 1.34 -19.52 -7.15
N GLY A 108 0.84 -18.32 -6.85
CA GLY A 108 0.52 -17.29 -7.86
C GLY A 108 1.71 -16.88 -8.74
N TYR A 109 2.94 -17.12 -8.28
CA TYR A 109 4.16 -16.95 -9.05
C TYR A 109 4.32 -17.98 -10.19
N ASN A 110 3.79 -19.20 -10.03
CA ASN A 110 3.73 -20.23 -11.07
C ASN A 110 2.47 -20.10 -11.95
N ASN A 111 1.39 -19.55 -11.39
CA ASN A 111 0.06 -19.52 -11.99
C ASN A 111 -0.38 -18.09 -12.36
N SER A 112 0.34 -17.46 -13.30
CA SER A 112 0.11 -16.05 -13.68
C SER A 112 -1.30 -15.79 -14.27
N THR A 113 -1.93 -16.82 -14.84
CA THR A 113 -3.26 -16.77 -15.47
C THR A 113 -4.41 -17.24 -14.57
N ALA A 114 -4.17 -17.43 -13.26
CA ALA A 114 -5.17 -17.93 -12.33
C ALA A 114 -6.47 -17.13 -12.37
N THR A 115 -7.58 -17.85 -12.54
CA THR A 115 -8.94 -17.33 -12.67
C THR A 115 -9.44 -16.67 -11.38
N LYS A 116 -10.53 -15.91 -11.49
CA LYS A 116 -11.17 -15.28 -10.32
C LYS A 116 -11.70 -16.34 -9.35
N GLU A 117 -12.15 -17.47 -9.86
CA GLU A 117 -12.67 -18.61 -9.11
C GLU A 117 -11.56 -19.30 -8.31
N GLU A 118 -10.39 -19.50 -8.90
CA GLU A 118 -9.22 -20.04 -8.19
C GLU A 118 -8.75 -19.12 -7.07
N ARG A 119 -8.63 -17.81 -7.35
CA ARG A 119 -8.27 -16.82 -6.33
C ARG A 119 -9.27 -16.79 -5.16
N LYS A 120 -10.57 -16.94 -5.45
CA LYS A 120 -11.61 -17.09 -4.41
C LYS A 120 -11.44 -18.38 -3.59
N ARG A 121 -11.00 -19.48 -4.21
CA ARG A 121 -10.71 -20.74 -3.50
C ARG A 121 -9.52 -20.57 -2.55
N TRP A 122 -8.45 -19.90 -2.98
CA TRP A 122 -7.28 -19.62 -2.14
C TRP A 122 -7.65 -18.73 -0.95
N GLN A 123 -8.42 -17.67 -1.19
CA GLN A 123 -8.98 -16.84 -0.12
C GLN A 123 -9.82 -17.67 0.87
N SER A 124 -10.72 -18.51 0.36
CA SER A 124 -11.57 -19.36 1.22
C SER A 124 -10.76 -20.37 2.03
N ALA A 125 -9.65 -20.89 1.48
CA ALA A 125 -8.74 -21.79 2.19
C ALA A 125 -8.03 -21.08 3.33
N LEU A 126 -7.47 -19.89 3.06
CA LEU A 126 -6.85 -19.03 4.07
C LEU A 126 -7.83 -18.70 5.20
N ASP A 127 -9.02 -18.23 4.85
CA ASP A 127 -10.07 -17.83 5.80
C ASP A 127 -10.50 -18.97 6.72
N LYS A 128 -10.70 -20.18 6.17
CA LYS A 128 -11.05 -21.37 6.95
C LYS A 128 -9.92 -21.74 7.91
N HIS A 129 -8.67 -21.66 7.45
CA HIS A 129 -7.52 -22.04 8.25
C HIS A 129 -7.24 -21.03 9.38
N LEU A 130 -7.27 -19.73 9.09
CA LEU A 130 -7.13 -18.67 10.10
C LEU A 130 -8.25 -18.73 11.15
N ARG A 131 -9.49 -19.05 10.75
CA ARG A 131 -10.57 -19.29 11.72
C ARG A 131 -10.28 -20.48 12.63
N LYS A 132 -9.75 -21.57 12.09
CA LYS A 132 -9.46 -22.80 12.84
C LYS A 132 -8.30 -22.63 13.81
N LYS A 133 -7.17 -22.07 13.35
CA LYS A 133 -5.91 -21.97 14.12
C LYS A 133 -5.85 -20.70 14.98
N MET A 134 -6.21 -19.55 14.40
CA MET A 134 -6.04 -18.24 15.03
C MET A 134 -7.33 -17.68 15.62
N LYS A 135 -8.46 -18.39 15.49
CA LYS A 135 -9.82 -17.92 15.87
C LYS A 135 -10.17 -16.57 15.21
N LEU A 136 -9.60 -16.30 14.04
CA LEU A 136 -9.86 -15.07 13.28
C LEU A 136 -11.09 -15.26 12.38
N LYS A 137 -12.11 -14.43 12.59
CA LYS A 137 -13.31 -14.43 11.75
C LYS A 137 -12.98 -13.70 10.44
N PRO A 138 -13.24 -14.31 9.27
CA PRO A 138 -13.11 -13.64 7.98
C PRO A 138 -13.92 -12.34 7.93
N MET A 139 -13.37 -11.32 7.30
CA MET A 139 -13.99 -10.01 7.18
C MET A 139 -13.95 -9.53 5.74
N THR A 140 -14.96 -8.74 5.35
CA THR A 140 -15.04 -8.13 4.01
C THR A 140 -14.11 -6.92 3.88
N ARG A 141 -13.91 -6.18 4.97
CA ARG A 141 -13.00 -5.03 5.04
C ARG A 141 -12.11 -5.17 6.26
N MET A 142 -10.80 -5.07 6.04
CA MET A 142 -9.78 -5.12 7.08
C MET A 142 -10.01 -3.99 8.10
N ASN A 143 -9.87 -4.30 9.39
CA ASN A 143 -9.88 -3.32 10.48
C ASN A 143 -8.61 -3.47 11.33
N GLY A 144 -8.34 -2.48 12.18
CA GLY A 144 -7.11 -2.46 12.98
C GLY A 144 -6.97 -3.65 13.95
N ASN A 145 -8.08 -4.17 14.48
CA ASN A 145 -8.03 -5.33 15.39
C ASN A 145 -7.64 -6.61 14.66
N PHE A 146 -8.11 -6.79 13.42
CA PHE A 146 -7.71 -7.91 12.59
C PHE A 146 -6.27 -7.74 12.14
N ALA A 147 -5.87 -6.54 11.70
CA ALA A 147 -4.50 -6.23 11.29
C ALA A 147 -3.50 -6.61 12.40
N ARG A 148 -3.72 -6.12 13.63
CA ARG A 148 -2.85 -6.44 14.79
C ARG A 148 -2.74 -7.93 15.10
N LYS A 149 -3.78 -8.72 14.85
CA LYS A 149 -3.72 -10.17 15.08
C LYS A 149 -3.06 -10.92 13.92
N LEU A 150 -3.33 -10.49 12.69
CA LEU A 150 -2.78 -11.09 11.48
C LEU A 150 -1.26 -10.88 11.37
N MET A 151 -0.76 -9.71 11.78
CA MET A 151 0.66 -9.37 11.76
C MET A 151 1.38 -10.00 12.96
N SER A 152 1.55 -11.32 12.94
CA SER A 152 2.22 -12.10 14.00
C SER A 152 2.97 -13.31 13.43
N ARG A 153 4.03 -13.75 14.12
CA ARG A 153 4.77 -14.97 13.76
C ARG A 153 3.86 -16.21 13.76
N GLU A 154 2.99 -16.33 14.76
CA GLU A 154 2.01 -17.42 14.87
C GLU A 154 1.09 -17.52 13.65
N THR A 155 0.67 -16.37 13.09
CA THR A 155 -0.15 -16.36 11.88
C THR A 155 0.63 -16.89 10.68
N VAL A 156 1.89 -16.49 10.52
CA VAL A 156 2.73 -16.97 9.41
C VAL A 156 2.99 -18.46 9.53
N ASP A 157 3.26 -18.96 10.74
CA ASP A 157 3.43 -20.40 10.95
C ASP A 157 2.16 -21.18 10.59
N ALA A 158 0.97 -20.68 10.96
CA ALA A 158 -0.29 -21.27 10.54
C ALA A 158 -0.47 -21.22 9.01
N VAL A 159 -0.15 -20.09 8.36
CA VAL A 159 -0.23 -19.98 6.89
C VAL A 159 0.75 -20.91 6.19
N CYS A 160 1.95 -21.11 6.74
CA CYS A 160 2.95 -22.02 6.19
C CYS A 160 2.46 -23.47 6.10
N GLU A 161 1.54 -23.91 6.99
CA GLU A 161 0.91 -25.24 6.89
C GLU A 161 0.15 -25.46 5.57
N LEU A 162 -0.26 -24.39 4.89
CA LEU A 162 -0.98 -24.44 3.62
C LEU A 162 -0.07 -24.31 2.37
N ILE A 163 1.19 -23.93 2.56
CA ILE A 163 2.15 -23.69 1.48
C ILE A 163 3.00 -24.94 1.29
N LYS A 164 3.26 -25.37 0.06
CA LYS A 164 4.03 -26.60 -0.20
C LYS A 164 5.54 -26.40 -0.21
N CYS A 165 6.01 -25.27 -0.77
CA CYS A 165 7.43 -24.99 -0.94
C CYS A 165 8.06 -24.51 0.37
N GLU A 166 9.06 -25.24 0.88
CA GLU A 166 9.77 -24.89 2.13
C GLU A 166 10.51 -23.54 2.01
N GLU A 167 11.16 -23.27 0.87
CA GLU A 167 11.86 -22.00 0.64
C GLU A 167 10.89 -20.80 0.75
N ARG A 168 9.66 -20.95 0.25
CA ARG A 168 8.63 -19.90 0.36
C ARG A 168 8.14 -19.72 1.80
N ARG A 169 8.08 -20.80 2.58
CA ARG A 169 7.74 -20.72 4.02
C ARG A 169 8.81 -19.96 4.79
N GLU A 170 10.08 -20.24 4.53
CA GLU A 170 11.20 -19.53 5.17
C GLU A 170 11.20 -18.05 4.79
N ALA A 171 11.04 -17.72 3.50
CA ALA A 171 10.94 -16.35 3.04
C ALA A 171 9.78 -15.56 3.70
N LEU A 172 8.61 -16.17 3.88
CA LEU A 172 7.49 -15.53 4.58
C LEU A 172 7.77 -15.30 6.07
N ARG A 173 8.45 -16.24 6.73
CA ARG A 173 8.83 -16.09 8.14
C ARG A 173 9.83 -14.96 8.31
N GLU A 174 10.84 -14.90 7.47
CA GLU A 174 11.83 -13.82 7.48
C GLU A 174 11.17 -12.46 7.19
N LEU A 175 10.30 -12.38 6.18
CA LEU A 175 9.57 -11.15 5.84
C LEU A 175 8.74 -10.62 7.02
N MET A 176 8.02 -11.51 7.73
CA MET A 176 7.26 -11.11 8.91
C MET A 176 8.16 -10.77 10.10
N ASP A 177 9.29 -11.46 10.27
CA ASP A 177 10.26 -11.15 11.30
C ASP A 177 10.86 -9.75 11.12
N LEU A 178 11.21 -9.39 9.89
CA LEU A 178 11.64 -8.03 9.53
C LEU A 178 10.52 -7.02 9.80
N TYR A 179 9.29 -7.30 9.37
CA TYR A 179 8.15 -6.42 9.61
C TYR A 179 7.94 -6.12 11.10
N LEU A 180 8.04 -7.12 11.96
CA LEU A 180 7.82 -6.97 13.41
C LEU A 180 8.96 -6.25 14.15
N LYS A 181 10.13 -6.10 13.52
CA LYS A 181 11.28 -5.37 14.08
C LYS A 181 11.26 -3.88 13.75
N MET A 182 10.50 -3.47 12.73
CA MET A 182 10.30 -2.06 12.35
C MET A 182 9.20 -1.43 13.18
#